data_AF-A0A496AIK1-F1
#
_entry.id   AF-A0A496AIK1-F1
#
_cell.length_a   1.000
_cell.length_b   1.000
_cell.length_c   1.000
_cell.angle_alpha   90.00
_cell.angle_beta   90.00
_cell.angle_gamma   90.00
#
_symmetry.space_group_name_H-M   'P 1'
#
loop_
_entity.id
_entity.type
_entity.pdbx_description
1 polymer ?
#
loop_
_entity_poly.entity_id
_entity_poly.type
_entity_poly.pdbx_seq_one_letter_code
_entity_poly.pdbx_strand_id
1 'polypeptide(L)' 'MPRHIGPKQILKACRMSFEGVGNREIAEALGSTEATVSNWRKLEIWQEFEAELIDAYKQQLLSLEEGAMPLEESSVPS' A
#
# COMPACT_ATOMS: atom_id res chain seq x y z
N MET A 1 14.80 -2.95 -27.85
CA MET A 1 14.72 -1.64 -27.14
C MET A 1 14.37 -1.92 -25.69
N PRO A 2 15.19 -1.57 -24.70
CA PRO A 2 14.77 -1.71 -23.31
C PRO A 2 13.67 -0.67 -23.08
N ARG A 3 12.45 -1.12 -22.77
CA ARG A 3 11.37 -0.22 -22.37
C ARG A 3 11.85 0.47 -21.09
N HIS A 4 12.13 1.77 -21.16
CA HIS A 4 12.35 2.57 -19.96
C HIS A 4 11.11 2.40 -19.10
N ILE A 5 11.24 1.66 -18.01
CA ILE A 5 10.16 1.49 -17.04
C ILE A 5 10.01 2.83 -16.34
N GLY A 6 8.86 3.45 -16.52
CA GLY A 6 8.57 4.72 -15.87
C GLY A 6 8.37 4.50 -14.37
N PRO A 7 8.90 5.36 -13.48
CA PRO A 7 8.63 5.33 -12.04
C PRO A 7 7.14 5.18 -11.71
N LYS A 8 6.27 5.84 -12.50
CA LYS A 8 4.80 5.75 -12.38
C LYS A 8 4.25 4.33 -12.48
N GLN A 9 4.82 3.47 -13.33
CA GLN A 9 4.36 2.09 -13.47
C GLN A 9 4.74 1.24 -12.25
N ILE A 10 5.93 1.48 -11.70
CA ILE A 10 6.41 0.80 -10.48
C ILE A 10 5.52 1.19 -9.29
N LEU A 11 5.25 2.48 -9.11
CA LEU A 11 4.37 2.97 -8.03
C LEU A 11 2.94 2.43 -8.18
N LYS A 12 2.41 2.38 -9.41
CA LYS A 12 1.07 1.80 -9.67
C LYS A 12 1.03 0.30 -9.34
N ALA A 13 2.05 -0.46 -9.75
CA ALA A 13 2.18 -1.87 -9.43
C ALA A 13 2.30 -2.10 -7.91
N CYS A 14 3.04 -1.25 -7.21
CA CYS A 14 3.21 -1.31 -5.76
C CYS A 14 1.87 -1.12 -5.05
N ARG A 15 1.10 -0.09 -5.41
CA ARG A 15 -0.24 0.12 -4.87
C ARG A 15 -1.17 -1.07 -5.11
N MET A 16 -1.20 -1.63 -6.32
CA MET A 16 -2.02 -2.80 -6.62
C MET A 16 -1.61 -4.01 -5.77
N SER A 17 -0.30 -4.23 -5.57
CA SER A 17 0.18 -5.29 -4.68
C SER A 17 -0.23 -5.06 -3.23
N PHE A 18 -0.17 -3.82 -2.75
CA PHE A 18 -0.62 -3.45 -1.40
C PHE A 18 -2.13 -3.70 -1.22
N GLU A 19 -2.92 -3.47 -2.27
CA GLU A 19 -4.36 -3.79 -2.33
C GLU A 19 -4.64 -5.31 -2.47
N GLY A 20 -3.61 -6.16 -2.49
CA GLY A 20 -3.72 -7.62 -2.52
C GLY A 20 -3.73 -8.25 -3.91
N VAL A 21 -3.47 -7.48 -4.97
CA VAL A 21 -3.46 -7.99 -6.36
C VAL A 21 -2.19 -8.81 -6.63
N GLY A 22 -2.34 -9.97 -7.28
CA GLY A 22 -1.23 -10.87 -7.58
C GLY A 22 -0.31 -10.36 -8.70
N ASN A 23 0.94 -10.84 -8.75
CA ASN A 23 1.92 -10.40 -9.76
C ASN A 23 1.46 -10.65 -11.20
N ARG A 24 0.77 -11.77 -11.45
CA ARG A 24 0.21 -12.10 -12.77
C ARG A 24 -0.82 -11.06 -13.21
N GLU A 25 -1.75 -10.71 -12.34
CA GLU A 25 -2.81 -9.73 -12.63
C GLU A 25 -2.24 -8.31 -12.78
N ILE A 26 -1.26 -7.94 -11.96
CA ILE A 26 -0.52 -6.68 -12.11
C ILE A 26 0.19 -6.63 -13.46
N ALA A 27 0.85 -7.72 -13.87
CA ALA A 27 1.55 -7.80 -15.13
C ALA A 27 0.58 -7.65 -16.32
N GLU A 28 -0.55 -8.34 -16.30
CA GLU A 28 -1.62 -8.21 -17.30
C GLU A 28 -2.16 -6.78 -17.37
N ALA A 29 -2.49 -6.18 -16.23
CA ALA A 29 -3.03 -4.83 -16.15
C ALA A 29 -2.06 -3.73 -16.63
N LEU A 30 -0.75 -3.97 -16.53
CA LEU A 30 0.30 -2.99 -16.87
C LEU A 30 1.04 -3.34 -18.17
N GLY A 31 0.60 -4.37 -18.91
CA GLY A 31 1.22 -4.80 -20.16
C GLY A 31 2.68 -5.23 -19.99
N SER A 32 2.98 -5.88 -18.87
CA SER A 32 4.32 -6.34 -18.47
C SER A 32 4.33 -7.85 -18.23
N THR A 33 5.46 -8.42 -17.80
CA THR A 33 5.56 -9.84 -17.42
C THR A 33 5.58 -9.99 -15.90
N GLU A 34 5.16 -11.14 -15.40
CA GLU A 34 5.22 -11.46 -13.97
C GLU A 34 6.64 -11.36 -13.40
N ALA A 35 7.64 -11.78 -14.18
CA ALA A 35 9.05 -11.63 -13.82
C ALA A 35 9.48 -10.16 -13.73
N THR A 36 8.95 -9.31 -14.61
CA THR A 36 9.17 -7.86 -14.56
C THR A 36 8.63 -7.26 -13.27
N VAL A 37 7.40 -7.58 -12.88
CA VAL A 37 6.78 -7.12 -11.62
C VAL A 37 7.57 -7.63 -10.40
N SER A 38 8.00 -8.89 -10.44
CA SER A 38 8.82 -9.48 -9.39
C SER A 38 10.17 -8.78 -9.22
N ASN A 39 10.75 -8.27 -10.31
CA ASN A 39 11.97 -7.47 -10.25
C ASN A 39 11.71 -6.04 -9.75
N TRP A 40 10.56 -5.45 -10.06
CA TRP A 40 10.20 -4.12 -9.55
C TRP A 40 10.10 -4.05 -8.03
N ARG A 41 9.62 -5.12 -7.38
CA ARG A 41 9.58 -5.24 -5.90
C ARG A 41 10.93 -5.07 -5.21
N LYS A 42 12.02 -5.28 -5.93
CA LYS A 42 13.40 -5.17 -5.41
C LYS A 42 13.98 -3.77 -5.57
N LEU A 43 13.29 -2.89 -6.29
CA LEU A 43 13.76 -1.53 -6.51
C LEU A 43 13.50 -0.68 -5.26
N GLU A 44 14.44 0.19 -4.95
CA GLU A 44 14.37 1.11 -3.80
C GLU A 44 13.07 1.93 -3.82
N ILE A 45 12.71 2.50 -4.97
CA ILE A 45 11.45 3.24 -5.15
C ILE A 45 10.18 2.43 -4.83
N TRP A 46 10.20 1.10 -5.00
CA TRP A 46 9.08 0.26 -4.56
C TRP A 46 9.05 0.18 -3.04
N GLN A 47 10.20 -0.12 -2.42
CA GLN A 47 10.32 -0.34 -0.98
C GLN A 47 9.97 0.93 -0.19
N GLU A 48 10.48 2.08 -0.64
CA GLU A 48 10.17 3.38 -0.03
C GLU A 48 8.67 3.68 -0.08
N PHE A 49 8.06 3.52 -1.27
CA PHE A 49 6.63 3.78 -1.43
C PHE A 49 5.74 2.79 -0.68
N GLU A 50 6.12 1.50 -0.64
CA GLU A 50 5.41 0.49 0.14
C GLU A 50 5.45 0.80 1.64
N ALA A 51 6.59 1.27 2.16
CA ALA A 51 6.71 1.72 3.54
C ALA A 51 5.80 2.92 3.84
N GLU A 52 5.73 3.91 2.94
CA GLU A 52 4.82 5.04 3.06
C GLU A 52 3.34 4.61 3.06
N LEU A 53 2.95 3.66 2.22
CA LEU A 53 1.59 3.11 2.20
C LEU A 53 1.24 2.40 3.52
N ILE A 54 2.18 1.61 4.04
CA ILE A 54 2.01 0.92 5.33
C ILE A 54 1.89 1.94 6.46
N ASP A 55 2.71 2.98 6.49
CA ASP A 55 2.68 4.01 7.52
C ASP A 55 1.37 4.80 7.48
N ALA A 56 0.95 5.25 6.30
CA ALA A 56 -0.33 5.92 6.11
C ALA A 56 -1.52 5.05 6.56
N TYR A 57 -1.49 3.75 6.25
CA TYR A 57 -2.51 2.81 6.69
C TYR A 57 -2.54 2.64 8.21
N LYS A 58 -1.37 2.56 8.86
CA LYS A 58 -1.26 2.52 10.33
C LYS A 58 -1.80 3.79 10.98
N GLN A 59 -1.45 4.97 10.47
CA GLN A 59 -1.94 6.25 10.96
C GLN A 59 -3.47 6.35 10.86
N GLN A 60 -4.04 5.88 9.74
CA GLN A 60 -5.48 5.83 9.55
C GLN A 60 -6.17 4.90 10.55
N LEU A 61 -5.60 3.71 10.80
CA LEU A 61 -6.12 2.78 11.80
C LEU A 61 -6.09 3.35 13.22
N LEU A 62 -4.98 3.96 13.61
CA LEU A 62 -4.84 4.60 14.94
C LEU A 62 -5.85 5.75 15.11
N SER A 63 -6.05 6.57 14.07
CA SER A 63 -7.03 7.66 14.09
C SER A 63 -8.47 7.16 14.24
N LEU A 64 -8.78 5.98 13.67
CA LEU A 64 -10.09 5.32 13.81
C LEU A 64 -10.30 4.78 15.23
N GLU A 65 -9.25 4.27 15.88
CA GLU A 65 -9.32 3.76 17.25
C GLU A 65 -9.48 4.91 18.27
N GLU A 66 -8.77 6.03 18.11
CA GLU A 66 -8.92 7.20 18.99
C GLU A 66 -10.30 7.86 18.86
N GLY A 67 -10.91 7.83 17.67
CA GLY A 67 -12.27 8.32 17.44
C GLY A 67 -13.38 7.41 17.97
N ALA A 68 -13.07 6.17 18.35
CA ALA A 68 -14.03 5.17 18.82
C ALA A 68 -14.17 5.09 20.35
N MET A 69 -13.47 5.94 21.11
CA MET A 69 -13.66 6.03 22.57
C MET A 69 -15.02 6.67 22.89
N PRO A 70 -16.00 5.93 23.43
CA PRO A 70 -17.17 6.56 24.03
C PRO A 70 -16.71 7.29 25.28
N LEU A 71 -17.11 8.55 25.40
CA LEU A 71 -17.08 9.28 26.67
C LEU A 71 -18.02 8.56 27.65
N GLU A 72 -17.54 7.55 28.36
CA GLU A 72 -18.17 7.14 29.63
C GLU A 72 -17.76 8.15 30.70
N GLU A 73 -18.30 9.36 30.54
CA GLU A 73 -18.34 10.38 31.57
C GLU A 73 -19.35 9.92 32.63
N SER A 74 -18.80 9.42 33.75
CA SER A 74 -19.25 9.69 35.12
C SER A 74 -20.76 9.79 35.39
N SER A 75 -21.30 8.86 36.18
CA SER A 75 -22.01 9.20 37.42
C SER A 75 -22.35 7.97 38.26
N VAL A 76 -21.55 7.72 39.29
CA VAL A 76 -22.01 7.19 40.59
C VAL A 76 -22.22 8.45 41.45
N PRO A 77 -23.42 8.74 41.98
CA PRO A 77 -23.93 8.16 43.24
C PRO A 77 -25.48 8.02 43.24
N SER A 78 -26.22 7.48 44.21
CA SER A 78 -26.04 7.22 45.64
C SER A 78 -27.01 6.11 46.07
#